data_AF-A0A7S2M388-F1
#
_entry.id   AF-A0A7S2M388-F1
#
_cell.length_a   1.000
_cell.length_b   1.000
_cell.length_c   1.000
_cell.angle_alpha   90.00
_cell.angle_beta   90.00
_cell.angle_gamma   90.00
#
_symmetry.space_group_name_H-M   'P 1'
#
loop_
_entity.id
_entity.type
_entity.pdbx_description
1 polymer ?
#
loop_
_entity_poly.entity_id
_entity_poly.type
_entity_poly.pdbx_seq_one_letter_code
_entity_poly.pdbx_strand_id
1 'polypeptide(L)'
;DDAWLHRVRCLREGAEVHRQVRQFVQQKVRPGTELREIAEMVEKATSALVGFEAGNPLRRGWAFPTGLSLNEVAAHDTVNPGDPPRWLKPADLVKLDFGVHVEGHILDCAFSFTFDCMHDQLMQAVREATDEGIRHAGPDALVSEVGGRIREVMESAEVHRPDGRVLPIYSIKNLTGHSIAPYRIHAGKGLPSVATGGGVRMLAGELWAVETFGSAGGGGDVTNGGGG
;
A
#
# COMPACT_ATOMS: atom_id res chain seq x y z
N ASP A 1 15.03 -14.91 -22.04
CA ASP A 1 15.13 -15.74 -20.84
C ASP A 1 13.73 -16.13 -20.40
N ASP A 2 13.45 -17.43 -20.37
CA ASP A 2 12.12 -17.97 -20.09
C ASP A 2 11.69 -17.76 -18.65
N ALA A 3 12.65 -17.76 -17.71
CA ALA A 3 12.37 -17.49 -16.29
C ALA A 3 11.86 -16.06 -16.08
N TRP A 4 12.48 -15.09 -16.76
CA TRP A 4 12.02 -13.70 -16.75
C TRP A 4 10.60 -13.56 -17.30
N LEU A 5 10.32 -14.15 -18.46
CA LEU A 5 8.99 -14.09 -19.08
C LEU A 5 7.93 -14.78 -18.21
N HIS A 6 8.29 -15.89 -17.55
CA HIS A 6 7.43 -16.58 -16.60
C HIS A 6 7.05 -15.70 -15.42
N ARG A 7 8.04 -15.12 -14.75
CA ARG A 7 7.83 -14.15 -13.67
C ARG A 7 6.90 -13.02 -14.08
N VAL A 8 7.13 -12.42 -15.26
CA VAL A 8 6.29 -11.33 -15.76
C VAL A 8 4.84 -11.78 -16.00
N ARG A 9 4.61 -13.01 -16.47
CA ARG A 9 3.24 -13.56 -16.61
C ARG A 9 2.56 -13.71 -15.25
N CYS A 10 3.24 -14.30 -14.26
CA CYS A 10 2.71 -14.45 -12.91
C CYS A 10 2.36 -13.10 -12.27
N LEU A 11 3.25 -12.10 -12.41
CA LEU A 11 2.98 -10.75 -11.91
C LEU A 11 1.81 -10.07 -12.61
N ARG A 12 1.65 -10.26 -13.93
CA ARG A 12 0.51 -9.72 -14.69
C ARG A 12 -0.81 -10.38 -14.31
N GLU A 13 -0.80 -11.68 -14.06
CA GLU A 13 -1.96 -12.43 -13.57
C GLU A 13 -2.38 -11.92 -12.18
N GLY A 14 -1.45 -11.82 -11.23
CA GLY A 14 -1.70 -11.23 -9.92
C GLY A 14 -2.20 -9.78 -10.02
N ALA A 15 -1.60 -8.97 -10.89
CA ALA A 15 -2.03 -7.58 -11.13
C ALA A 15 -3.46 -7.47 -11.67
N GLU A 16 -3.88 -8.40 -12.52
CA GLU A 16 -5.25 -8.41 -13.05
C GLU A 16 -6.27 -8.78 -11.98
N VAL A 17 -5.97 -9.79 -11.16
CA VAL A 17 -6.80 -10.14 -10.01
C VAL A 17 -6.94 -8.94 -9.07
N HIS A 18 -5.82 -8.30 -8.70
CA HIS A 18 -5.83 -7.11 -7.83
C HIS A 18 -6.68 -5.98 -8.41
N ARG A 19 -6.55 -5.69 -9.72
CA ARG A 19 -7.35 -4.68 -10.42
C ARG A 19 -8.86 -4.96 -10.35
N GLN A 20 -9.27 -6.22 -10.54
CA GLN A 20 -10.69 -6.59 -10.49
C GLN A 20 -11.22 -6.51 -9.05
N VAL A 21 -10.46 -7.00 -8.07
CA VAL A 21 -10.86 -6.98 -6.65
C VAL A 21 -10.99 -5.54 -6.15
N ARG A 22 -10.01 -4.67 -6.41
CA ARG A 22 -10.08 -3.27 -5.94
C ARG A 22 -11.27 -2.51 -6.56
N GLN A 23 -11.56 -2.74 -7.85
CA GLN A 23 -12.73 -2.13 -8.51
C GLN A 23 -14.05 -2.63 -7.90
N PHE A 24 -14.13 -3.93 -7.62
CA PHE A 24 -15.29 -4.54 -6.98
C PHE A 24 -15.54 -3.95 -5.58
N VAL A 25 -14.50 -3.83 -4.76
CA VAL A 25 -14.58 -3.27 -3.41
C VAL A 25 -15.03 -1.81 -3.44
N GLN A 26 -14.44 -0.98 -4.32
CA GLN A 26 -14.81 0.44 -4.48
C GLN A 26 -16.29 0.62 -4.86
N GLN A 27 -16.86 -0.32 -5.64
CA GLN A 27 -18.28 -0.27 -6.00
C GLN A 27 -19.22 -0.64 -4.85
N LYS A 28 -18.77 -1.48 -3.91
CA LYS A 28 -19.62 -2.09 -2.87
C LYS A 28 -19.53 -1.43 -1.51
N VAL A 29 -18.33 -1.04 -1.07
CA VAL A 29 -18.09 -0.51 0.27
C VAL A 29 -18.76 0.85 0.43
N ARG A 30 -19.46 1.07 1.54
CA ARG A 30 -20.09 2.34 1.91
C ARG A 30 -19.94 2.59 3.42
N PRO A 31 -20.10 3.83 3.91
CA PRO A 31 -20.20 4.05 5.34
C PRO A 31 -21.26 3.16 5.97
N GLY A 32 -20.94 2.55 7.12
CA GLY A 32 -21.74 1.55 7.80
C GLY A 32 -21.36 0.09 7.51
N THR A 33 -20.58 -0.19 6.45
CA THR A 33 -20.03 -1.54 6.23
C THR A 33 -19.06 -1.91 7.35
N GLU A 34 -19.18 -3.12 7.90
CA GLU A 34 -18.24 -3.63 8.90
C GLU A 34 -16.88 -3.91 8.25
N LEU A 35 -15.77 -3.56 8.91
CA LEU A 35 -14.42 -3.85 8.39
C LEU A 35 -14.21 -5.34 8.12
N ARG A 36 -14.83 -6.22 8.90
CA ARG A 36 -14.80 -7.67 8.69
C ARG A 36 -15.41 -8.06 7.34
N GLU A 37 -16.55 -7.49 7.01
CA GLU A 37 -17.21 -7.72 5.71
C GLU A 37 -16.33 -7.23 4.55
N ILE A 38 -15.59 -6.13 4.73
CA ILE A 38 -14.66 -5.62 3.71
C ILE A 38 -13.49 -6.60 3.53
N ALA A 39 -12.87 -7.07 4.61
CA ALA A 39 -11.77 -8.03 4.56
C ALA A 39 -12.22 -9.34 3.88
N GLU A 40 -13.34 -9.92 4.32
CA GLU A 40 -13.89 -11.14 3.73
C GLU A 40 -14.27 -10.95 2.26
N MET A 41 -14.75 -9.77 1.86
CA MET A 41 -15.04 -9.43 0.47
C MET A 41 -13.78 -9.45 -0.40
N VAL A 42 -12.70 -8.80 0.05
CA VAL A 42 -11.39 -8.79 -0.63
C VAL A 42 -10.84 -10.20 -0.73
N GLU A 43 -10.86 -10.94 0.39
CA GLU A 43 -10.21 -12.25 0.48
C GLU A 43 -10.95 -13.29 -0.37
N LYS A 44 -12.28 -13.31 -0.30
CA LYS A 44 -13.11 -14.22 -1.11
C LYS A 44 -13.00 -13.91 -2.59
N ALA A 45 -13.03 -12.64 -2.98
CA ALA A 45 -12.88 -12.25 -4.39
C ALA A 45 -11.48 -12.63 -4.92
N THR A 46 -10.43 -12.38 -4.13
CA THR A 46 -9.05 -12.70 -4.49
C THR A 46 -8.86 -14.20 -4.71
N SER A 47 -9.27 -15.03 -3.76
CA SER A 47 -9.14 -16.50 -3.88
C SER A 47 -9.92 -17.08 -5.05
N ALA A 48 -11.14 -16.57 -5.29
CA ALA A 48 -11.95 -17.00 -6.42
C ALA A 48 -11.29 -16.63 -7.77
N LEU A 49 -10.80 -15.40 -7.92
CA LEU A 49 -10.25 -14.89 -9.19
C LEU A 49 -8.86 -15.44 -9.49
N VAL A 50 -7.99 -15.61 -8.48
CA VAL A 50 -6.65 -16.17 -8.69
C VAL A 50 -6.70 -17.69 -8.91
N GLY A 51 -7.79 -18.35 -8.50
CA GLY A 51 -7.95 -19.80 -8.57
C GLY A 51 -7.21 -20.52 -7.44
N PHE A 52 -7.40 -20.08 -6.20
CA PHE A 52 -6.82 -20.72 -5.02
C PHE A 52 -7.25 -22.20 -4.91
N GLU A 53 -6.28 -23.08 -4.66
CA GLU A 53 -6.49 -24.52 -4.51
C GLU A 53 -6.04 -24.94 -3.10
N ALA A 54 -6.96 -25.39 -2.24
CA ALA A 54 -6.62 -25.80 -0.88
C ALA A 54 -5.63 -26.98 -0.82
N GLY A 55 -5.60 -27.82 -1.87
CA GLY A 55 -4.63 -28.91 -2.00
C GLY A 55 -3.22 -28.47 -2.42
N ASN A 56 -3.05 -27.22 -2.87
CA ASN A 56 -1.75 -26.64 -3.22
C ASN A 56 -1.71 -25.13 -2.90
N PRO A 57 -1.77 -24.76 -1.61
CA PRO A 57 -2.01 -23.38 -1.19
C PRO A 57 -0.85 -22.43 -1.54
N LEU A 58 0.38 -22.94 -1.72
CA LEU A 58 1.54 -22.13 -2.09
C LEU A 58 1.61 -21.80 -3.58
N ARG A 59 0.79 -22.45 -4.42
CA ARG A 59 0.82 -22.20 -5.86
C ARG A 59 0.27 -20.83 -6.23
N ARG A 60 -0.76 -20.34 -5.55
CA ARG A 60 -1.46 -19.09 -5.87
C ARG A 60 -2.45 -18.75 -4.76
N GLY A 61 -2.57 -17.47 -4.42
CA GLY A 61 -3.41 -17.04 -3.30
C GLY A 61 -3.10 -15.62 -2.83
N TRP A 62 -3.44 -15.36 -1.57
CA TRP A 62 -3.11 -14.11 -0.88
C TRP A 62 -1.62 -14.09 -0.54
N ALA A 63 -0.94 -13.00 -0.89
CA ALA A 63 0.48 -12.84 -0.55
C ALA A 63 0.67 -12.41 0.91
N PHE A 64 -0.27 -11.64 1.45
CA PHE A 64 -0.29 -11.14 2.82
C PHE A 64 -1.75 -10.74 3.19
N PRO A 65 -2.06 -10.54 4.50
CA PRO A 65 -3.41 -10.19 4.95
C PRO A 65 -3.95 -8.88 4.38
N THR A 66 -5.27 -8.74 4.31
CA THR A 66 -5.92 -7.49 3.89
C THR A 66 -5.77 -6.41 4.97
N GLY A 67 -4.90 -5.43 4.76
CA GLY A 67 -4.81 -4.23 5.57
C GLY A 67 -6.03 -3.32 5.38
N LEU A 68 -6.62 -2.88 6.49
CA LEU A 68 -7.78 -1.98 6.58
C LEU A 68 -7.53 -0.86 7.59
N SER A 69 -6.33 -0.28 7.55
CA SER A 69 -5.93 0.73 8.51
C SER A 69 -6.78 2.01 8.34
N LEU A 70 -7.37 2.47 9.44
CA LEU A 70 -8.23 3.66 9.48
C LEU A 70 -7.48 4.88 10.02
N ASN A 71 -7.74 6.04 9.43
CA ASN A 71 -7.33 7.36 9.96
C ASN A 71 -5.82 7.41 10.29
N GLU A 72 -5.47 7.68 11.54
CA GLU A 72 -4.10 7.80 12.03
C GLU A 72 -3.27 6.50 11.98
N VAL A 73 -3.92 5.35 11.90
CA VAL A 73 -3.23 4.06 11.76
C VAL A 73 -2.71 3.96 10.32
N ALA A 74 -1.39 3.99 10.09
CA ALA A 74 -0.86 4.07 8.73
C ALA A 74 -0.91 2.73 7.97
N ALA A 75 -0.57 1.63 8.62
CA ALA A 75 -0.42 0.30 8.02
C ALA A 75 -0.60 -0.82 9.07
N HIS A 76 -0.60 -2.07 8.61
CA HIS A 76 -0.56 -3.29 9.44
C HIS A 76 -1.73 -3.47 10.42
N ASP A 77 -2.89 -2.91 10.13
CA ASP A 77 -4.12 -3.15 10.88
C ASP A 77 -5.10 -3.93 10.02
N THR A 78 -5.62 -5.02 10.57
CA THR A 78 -6.66 -5.84 9.96
C THR A 78 -7.62 -6.34 11.04
N VAL A 79 -8.64 -7.09 10.66
CA VAL A 79 -9.59 -7.68 11.59
C VAL A 79 -9.05 -8.99 12.17
N ASN A 80 -9.04 -9.14 13.48
CA ASN A 80 -8.72 -10.40 14.14
C ASN A 80 -9.98 -11.17 14.55
N PRO A 81 -9.88 -12.50 14.72
CA PRO A 81 -10.89 -13.27 15.43
C PRO A 81 -11.07 -12.75 16.85
N GLY A 82 -12.31 -12.44 17.24
CA GLY A 82 -12.64 -11.95 18.58
C GLY A 82 -12.57 -10.43 18.75
N ASP A 83 -12.07 -9.68 17.76
CA ASP A 83 -12.15 -8.21 17.79
C ASP A 83 -13.60 -7.74 17.93
N PRO A 84 -13.85 -6.67 18.72
CA PRO A 84 -15.14 -6.00 18.67
C PRO A 84 -15.38 -5.50 17.23
N PRO A 85 -16.62 -5.56 16.72
CA PRO A 85 -16.89 -5.10 15.38
C PRO A 85 -16.50 -3.63 15.21
N ARG A 86 -15.87 -3.32 14.07
CA ARG A 86 -15.49 -1.97 13.67
C ARG A 86 -16.23 -1.64 12.39
N TRP A 87 -16.87 -0.47 12.35
CA TRP A 87 -17.66 -0.04 11.20
C TRP A 87 -17.04 1.18 10.56
N LEU A 88 -17.05 1.20 9.23
CA LEU A 88 -16.57 2.32 8.44
C LEU A 88 -17.47 3.55 8.67
N LYS A 89 -16.89 4.67 9.07
CA LYS A 89 -17.60 5.92 9.29
C LYS A 89 -17.50 6.83 8.05
N PRO A 90 -18.43 7.78 7.87
CA PRO A 90 -18.40 8.71 6.73
C PRO A 90 -17.10 9.53 6.62
N ALA A 91 -16.51 9.91 7.75
CA ALA A 91 -15.30 10.75 7.81
C ALA A 91 -13.98 9.95 7.77
N ASP A 92 -14.05 8.61 7.73
CA ASP A 92 -12.84 7.79 7.79
C ASP A 92 -12.02 7.88 6.50
N LEU A 93 -10.70 7.89 6.67
CA LEU A 93 -9.73 7.64 5.62
C LEU A 93 -9.22 6.21 5.75
N VAL A 94 -9.53 5.38 4.75
CA VAL A 94 -9.15 3.96 4.74
C VAL A 94 -7.91 3.78 3.86
N LYS A 95 -6.92 3.03 4.35
CA LYS A 95 -5.86 2.48 3.52
C LYS A 95 -6.15 1.00 3.35
N LEU A 96 -6.51 0.61 2.14
CA LEU A 96 -6.75 -0.79 1.78
C LEU A 96 -5.52 -1.32 1.05
N ASP A 97 -4.87 -2.28 1.69
CA ASP A 97 -3.62 -2.86 1.24
C ASP A 97 -3.74 -4.38 1.21
N PHE A 98 -3.51 -4.99 0.06
CA PHE A 98 -3.61 -6.45 -0.08
C PHE A 98 -2.75 -6.93 -1.24
N GLY A 99 -2.23 -8.15 -1.09
CA GLY A 99 -1.35 -8.75 -2.06
C GLY A 99 -1.89 -10.04 -2.66
N VAL A 100 -1.52 -10.27 -3.91
CA VAL A 100 -1.83 -11.51 -4.65
C VAL A 100 -0.53 -12.12 -5.12
N HIS A 101 -0.38 -13.44 -5.04
CA HIS A 101 0.76 -14.11 -5.64
C HIS A 101 0.34 -15.25 -6.58
N VAL A 102 1.20 -15.49 -7.57
CA VAL A 102 1.17 -16.69 -8.42
C VAL A 102 2.59 -17.26 -8.42
N GLU A 103 2.72 -18.49 -7.95
CA GLU A 103 4.00 -19.23 -7.80
C GLU A 103 5.06 -18.46 -7.01
N GLY A 104 4.60 -17.73 -5.98
CA GLY A 104 5.43 -16.90 -5.12
C GLY A 104 5.84 -15.56 -5.72
N HIS A 105 5.47 -15.25 -6.97
CA HIS A 105 5.63 -13.91 -7.51
C HIS A 105 4.53 -13.01 -6.97
N ILE A 106 4.90 -12.20 -5.99
CA ILE A 106 4.01 -11.34 -5.23
C ILE A 106 3.76 -10.04 -5.98
N LEU A 107 2.50 -9.68 -6.13
CA LEU A 107 2.05 -8.32 -6.38
C LEU A 107 1.64 -7.69 -5.05
N ASP A 108 2.23 -6.54 -4.77
CA ASP A 108 1.93 -5.69 -3.64
C ASP A 108 1.42 -4.35 -4.16
N CYS A 109 0.24 -3.93 -3.72
CA CYS A 109 -0.37 -2.67 -4.14
C CYS A 109 -1.48 -2.26 -3.16
N ALA A 110 -1.44 -1.00 -2.73
CA ALA A 110 -2.44 -0.40 -1.88
C ALA A 110 -3.17 0.76 -2.57
N PHE A 111 -4.30 1.16 -2.01
CA PHE A 111 -4.93 2.43 -2.33
C PHE A 111 -5.65 3.01 -1.10
N SER A 112 -5.78 4.33 -1.06
CA SER A 112 -6.63 5.01 -0.09
C SER A 112 -7.99 5.34 -0.68
N PHE A 113 -9.03 5.29 0.16
CA PHE A 113 -10.35 5.80 -0.19
C PHE A 113 -11.03 6.41 1.02
N THR A 114 -12.01 7.28 0.74
CA THR A 114 -12.77 8.01 1.74
C THR A 114 -14.13 8.42 1.17
N PHE A 115 -15.06 8.79 2.04
CA PHE A 115 -16.33 9.44 1.69
C PHE A 115 -16.38 10.91 2.14
N ASP A 116 -15.27 11.43 2.65
CA ASP A 116 -15.11 12.80 3.12
C ASP A 116 -14.07 13.52 2.27
N CYS A 117 -14.52 14.53 1.52
CA CYS A 117 -13.68 15.34 0.64
C CYS A 117 -12.58 16.11 1.40
N MET A 118 -12.66 16.18 2.74
CA MET A 118 -11.61 16.76 3.56
C MET A 118 -10.24 16.05 3.43
N HIS A 119 -10.20 14.84 2.89
CA HIS A 119 -8.96 14.09 2.68
C HIS A 119 -8.44 14.16 1.24
N ASP A 120 -9.17 14.77 0.30
CA ASP A 120 -8.83 14.75 -1.13
C ASP A 120 -7.42 15.31 -1.41
N GLN A 121 -7.08 16.44 -0.78
CA GLN A 121 -5.76 17.07 -0.93
C GLN A 121 -4.63 16.19 -0.41
N LEU A 122 -4.84 15.52 0.74
CA LEU A 122 -3.87 14.58 1.29
C LEU A 122 -3.68 13.38 0.37
N MET A 123 -4.77 12.77 -0.09
CA MET A 123 -4.71 11.61 -0.99
C MET A 123 -4.04 11.96 -2.32
N GLN A 124 -4.31 13.16 -2.86
CA GLN A 124 -3.66 13.64 -4.07
C GLN A 124 -2.15 13.78 -3.87
N ALA A 125 -1.70 14.43 -2.80
CA ALA A 125 -0.27 14.60 -2.51
C ALA A 125 0.46 13.26 -2.37
N VAL A 126 -0.13 12.29 -1.64
CA VAL A 126 0.45 10.94 -1.46
C VAL A 126 0.51 10.18 -2.79
N ARG A 127 -0.50 10.34 -3.64
CA ARG A 127 -0.49 9.75 -4.98
C ARG A 127 0.61 10.34 -5.85
N GLU A 128 0.73 11.66 -5.89
CA GLU A 128 1.76 12.35 -6.68
C GLU A 128 3.17 11.99 -6.21
N ALA A 129 3.38 11.87 -4.89
CA ALA A 129 4.64 11.43 -4.31
C ALA A 129 4.98 9.97 -4.65
N THR A 130 3.99 9.09 -4.64
CA THR A 130 4.14 7.69 -5.08
C THR A 130 4.51 7.61 -6.57
N ASP A 131 3.80 8.36 -7.42
CA ASP A 131 4.06 8.43 -8.86
C ASP A 131 5.47 9.00 -9.14
N GLU A 132 5.94 9.94 -8.33
CA GLU A 132 7.31 10.46 -8.39
C GLU A 132 8.36 9.41 -8.05
N GLY A 133 8.12 8.61 -7.01
CA GLY A 133 8.97 7.47 -6.67
C GLY A 133 9.04 6.44 -7.81
N ILE A 134 7.90 6.12 -8.44
CA ILE A 134 7.84 5.19 -9.58
C ILE A 134 8.60 5.75 -10.77
N ARG A 135 8.44 7.04 -11.08
CA ARG A 135 9.10 7.72 -12.21
C ARG A 135 10.63 7.69 -12.11
N HIS A 136 11.15 7.77 -10.89
CA HIS A 136 12.59 7.81 -10.63
C HIS A 136 13.20 6.44 -10.26
N ALA A 137 12.36 5.41 -10.10
CA ALA A 137 12.81 4.04 -9.91
C ALA A 137 13.35 3.45 -11.22
N GLY A 138 14.49 2.79 -11.14
CA GLY A 138 15.09 2.13 -12.29
C GLY A 138 16.47 1.55 -11.98
N PRO A 139 17.04 0.71 -12.86
CA PRO A 139 18.40 0.22 -12.69
C PRO A 139 19.38 1.36 -12.44
N ASP A 140 20.28 1.14 -11.49
CA ASP A 140 21.28 2.09 -11.01
C ASP A 140 20.73 3.33 -10.29
N ALA A 141 19.40 3.51 -10.15
CA ALA A 141 18.85 4.60 -9.34
C ALA A 141 19.33 4.48 -7.88
N LEU A 142 19.80 5.59 -7.31
CA LEU A 142 20.20 5.64 -5.91
C LEU A 142 18.94 5.74 -5.05
N VAL A 143 18.72 4.75 -4.19
CA VAL A 143 17.52 4.65 -3.34
C VAL A 143 17.30 5.92 -2.51
N SER A 144 18.39 6.52 -2.03
CA SER A 144 18.36 7.76 -1.24
C SER A 144 17.84 8.96 -2.03
N GLU A 145 18.23 9.07 -3.31
CA GLU A 145 17.79 10.16 -4.20
C GLU A 145 16.31 10.02 -4.54
N VAL A 146 15.84 8.79 -4.81
CA VAL A 146 14.41 8.51 -5.02
C VAL A 146 13.59 8.92 -3.79
N GLY A 147 14.05 8.56 -2.58
CA GLY A 147 13.41 9.01 -1.35
C GLY A 147 13.40 10.54 -1.17
N GLY A 148 14.48 11.22 -1.57
CA GLY A 148 14.54 12.69 -1.59
C GLY A 148 13.48 13.31 -2.51
N ARG A 149 13.27 12.74 -3.70
CA ARG A 149 12.26 13.18 -4.67
C ARG A 149 10.84 12.96 -4.18
N ILE A 150 10.57 11.79 -3.60
CA ILE A 150 9.28 11.48 -2.96
C ILE A 150 8.95 12.55 -1.92
N ARG A 151 9.91 12.86 -1.03
CA ARG A 151 9.74 13.87 0.00
C ARG A 151 9.47 15.26 -0.57
N GLU A 152 10.24 15.66 -1.58
CA GLU A 152 10.11 16.95 -2.25
C GLU A 152 8.68 17.17 -2.76
N VAL A 153 8.09 16.16 -3.41
CA VAL A 153 6.70 16.22 -3.88
C VAL A 153 5.71 16.18 -2.71
N MET A 154 5.86 15.23 -1.79
CA MET A 154 4.93 15.05 -0.65
C MET A 154 4.82 16.32 0.22
N GLU A 155 5.96 16.90 0.60
CA GLU A 155 6.03 18.04 1.53
C GLU A 155 5.88 19.40 0.82
N SER A 156 5.66 19.41 -0.50
CA SER A 156 5.28 20.62 -1.24
C SER A 156 3.79 20.95 -1.14
N ALA A 157 2.98 20.00 -0.65
CA ALA A 157 1.54 20.13 -0.55
C ALA A 157 1.06 20.39 0.89
N GLU A 158 -0.15 20.93 1.00
CA GLU A 158 -0.82 21.25 2.26
C GLU A 158 -2.32 20.94 2.18
N VAL A 159 -2.95 20.79 3.36
CA VAL A 159 -4.39 20.55 3.49
C VAL A 159 -5.06 21.79 4.08
N HIS A 160 -6.04 22.33 3.38
CA HIS A 160 -6.84 23.46 3.86
C HIS A 160 -8.08 22.95 4.59
N ARG A 161 -8.33 23.50 5.78
CA ARG A 161 -9.48 23.15 6.62
C ARG A 161 -10.56 24.24 6.54
N PRO A 162 -11.85 23.89 6.65
CA PRO A 162 -12.96 24.85 6.66
C PRO A 162 -12.88 25.90 7.78
N ASP A 163 -12.16 25.58 8.86
CA ASP A 163 -11.91 26.50 9.97
C ASP A 163 -10.75 27.49 9.71
N GLY A 164 -10.22 27.52 8.49
CA GLY A 164 -9.13 28.41 8.08
C GLY A 164 -7.73 27.91 8.44
N ARG A 165 -7.59 26.74 9.09
CA ARG A 165 -6.28 26.15 9.34
C ARG A 165 -5.70 25.57 8.06
N VAL A 166 -4.39 25.69 7.92
CA VAL A 166 -3.59 25.06 6.86
C VAL A 166 -2.65 24.07 7.54
N LEU A 167 -2.73 22.80 7.13
CA LEU A 167 -1.94 21.72 7.70
C LEU A 167 -0.86 21.29 6.70
N PRO A 168 0.43 21.38 7.04
CA PRO A 168 1.49 20.82 6.21
C PRO A 168 1.34 19.29 6.14
N ILE A 169 1.75 18.71 5.01
CA ILE A 169 1.84 17.26 4.84
C ILE A 169 3.30 16.84 5.07
N TYR A 170 3.50 15.81 5.89
CA TYR A 170 4.81 15.23 6.16
C TYR A 170 4.92 13.82 5.64
N SER A 171 6.07 13.46 5.10
CA SER A 171 6.39 12.07 4.77
C SER A 171 6.57 11.26 6.06
N ILE A 172 5.96 10.08 6.15
CA ILE A 172 6.22 9.16 7.27
C ILE A 172 7.57 8.49 7.01
N LYS A 173 8.60 8.93 7.75
CA LYS A 173 10.01 8.63 7.47
C LYS A 173 10.45 7.24 7.91
N ASN A 174 9.70 6.61 8.82
CA ASN A 174 9.97 5.28 9.34
C ASN A 174 9.07 4.18 8.74
N LEU A 175 8.34 4.51 7.66
CA LEU A 175 7.76 3.54 6.72
C LEU A 175 8.47 3.68 5.37
N THR A 176 8.67 2.56 4.70
CA THR A 176 9.46 2.50 3.47
C THR A 176 8.85 1.47 2.52
N GLY A 177 8.86 1.76 1.22
CA GLY A 177 8.72 0.71 0.22
C GLY A 177 9.86 -0.29 0.29
N HIS A 178 9.84 -1.31 -0.55
CA HIS A 178 10.78 -2.41 -0.40
C HIS A 178 10.98 -3.24 -1.67
N SER A 179 12.15 -3.86 -1.76
CA SER A 179 12.39 -4.93 -2.73
C SER A 179 11.54 -6.16 -2.39
N ILE A 180 11.06 -6.87 -3.41
CA ILE A 180 10.26 -8.10 -3.32
C ILE A 180 10.99 -9.24 -4.04
N ALA A 181 10.97 -10.43 -3.44
CA ALA A 181 11.52 -11.67 -4.01
C ALA A 181 10.46 -12.78 -3.99
N PRO A 182 10.66 -13.91 -4.70
CA PRO A 182 9.73 -15.02 -4.67
C PRO A 182 9.43 -15.49 -3.23
N TYR A 183 8.16 -15.53 -2.86
CA TYR A 183 7.65 -15.87 -1.53
C TYR A 183 8.17 -14.98 -0.39
N ARG A 184 8.73 -13.80 -0.70
CA ARG A 184 9.32 -12.90 0.29
C ARG A 184 8.94 -11.46 -0.01
N ILE A 185 7.95 -10.96 0.74
CA ILE A 185 7.43 -9.60 0.62
C ILE A 185 8.53 -8.55 0.84
N HIS A 186 9.33 -8.69 1.90
CA HIS A 186 10.48 -7.81 2.14
C HIS A 186 11.81 -8.55 1.86
N ALA A 187 12.40 -8.30 0.70
CA ALA A 187 13.63 -8.95 0.23
C ALA A 187 14.95 -8.32 0.73
N GLY A 188 14.88 -7.31 1.60
CA GLY A 188 16.02 -6.80 2.36
C GLY A 188 16.50 -5.39 1.98
N LYS A 189 16.03 -4.81 0.87
CA LYS A 189 16.22 -3.38 0.58
C LYS A 189 14.94 -2.61 0.85
N GLY A 190 15.04 -1.49 1.58
CA GLY A 190 13.96 -0.53 1.77
C GLY A 190 14.12 0.68 0.85
N LEU A 191 12.99 1.24 0.39
CA LEU A 191 12.88 2.49 -0.35
C LEU A 191 12.23 3.53 0.57
N PRO A 192 13.02 4.37 1.26
CA PRO A 192 12.46 5.39 2.14
C PRO A 192 11.74 6.47 1.33
N SER A 193 10.80 7.14 1.99
CA SER A 193 10.08 8.32 1.48
C SER A 193 10.87 9.63 1.72
N VAL A 194 12.10 9.53 2.23
CA VAL A 194 13.00 10.65 2.52
C VAL A 194 14.43 10.31 2.14
N ALA A 195 15.28 11.31 1.90
CA ALA A 195 16.70 11.09 1.70
C ALA A 195 17.36 10.58 3.00
N THR A 196 18.03 9.43 2.94
CA THR A 196 18.67 8.77 4.08
C THR A 196 20.20 8.78 4.02
N GLY A 197 20.78 9.33 2.96
CA GLY A 197 22.18 9.10 2.57
C GLY A 197 22.43 7.65 2.10
N GLY A 198 23.71 7.26 1.99
CA GLY A 198 24.12 5.90 1.65
C GLY A 198 24.29 5.61 0.15
N GLY A 199 24.70 4.37 -0.15
CA GLY A 199 25.10 3.93 -1.50
C GLY A 199 24.22 2.84 -2.13
N VAL A 200 23.05 2.53 -1.54
CA VAL A 200 22.18 1.44 -2.04
C VAL A 200 21.56 1.85 -3.37
N ARG A 201 21.73 1.00 -4.39
CA ARG A 201 21.14 1.17 -5.72
C ARG A 201 20.12 0.08 -6.03
N MET A 202 19.14 0.45 -6.85
CA MET A 202 18.23 -0.50 -7.48
C MET A 202 18.97 -1.26 -8.59
N LEU A 203 18.79 -2.58 -8.66
CA LEU A 203 19.46 -3.44 -9.64
C LEU A 203 18.49 -3.91 -10.72
N ALA A 204 19.01 -4.11 -11.93
CA ALA A 204 18.24 -4.70 -13.02
C ALA A 204 17.68 -6.07 -12.59
N GLY A 205 16.39 -6.29 -12.85
CA GLY A 205 15.70 -7.53 -12.48
C GLY A 205 15.14 -7.56 -11.05
N GLU A 206 15.37 -6.56 -10.22
CA GLU A 206 14.65 -6.44 -8.94
C GLU A 206 13.18 -6.08 -9.16
N LEU A 207 12.32 -6.51 -8.25
CA LEU A 207 10.94 -6.03 -8.13
C LEU A 207 10.85 -5.20 -6.86
N TRP A 208 10.10 -4.11 -6.91
CA TRP A 208 9.95 -3.17 -5.82
C TRP A 208 8.48 -2.83 -5.62
N ALA A 209 8.03 -2.81 -4.37
CA ALA A 209 6.89 -2.02 -3.95
C ALA A 209 7.39 -0.57 -3.74
N VAL A 210 6.81 0.36 -4.51
CA VAL A 210 7.00 1.79 -4.30
C VAL A 210 5.74 2.27 -3.59
N GLU A 211 5.85 2.45 -2.28
CA GLU A 211 4.78 2.92 -1.42
C GLU A 211 5.25 4.15 -0.65
N THR A 212 4.33 5.10 -0.45
CA THR A 212 4.59 6.33 0.28
C THR A 212 3.42 6.61 1.21
N PHE A 213 3.72 7.24 2.34
CA PHE A 213 2.73 7.54 3.36
C PHE A 213 2.88 9.00 3.78
N GLY A 214 1.80 9.76 3.67
CA GLY A 214 1.73 11.16 4.06
C GLY A 214 0.87 11.35 5.30
N SER A 215 1.24 12.32 6.16
CA SER A 215 0.49 12.68 7.36
C SER A 215 0.25 14.19 7.39
N ALA A 216 -1.02 14.60 7.40
CA ALA A 216 -1.39 16.01 7.51
C ALA A 216 -1.36 16.47 8.97
N GLY A 217 -0.54 17.48 9.29
CA GLY A 217 -0.42 18.04 10.64
C GLY A 217 0.24 17.12 11.69
N GLY A 218 0.71 15.94 11.29
CA GLY A 218 1.42 14.98 12.15
C GLY A 218 2.93 15.20 12.22
N GLY A 219 3.65 14.29 12.90
CA GLY A 219 5.11 14.38 13.08
C GLY A 219 5.96 13.69 12.01
N GLY A 220 5.33 13.00 11.04
CA GLY A 220 6.05 12.23 10.02
C GLY A 220 6.67 10.93 10.54
N ASP A 221 6.10 10.34 11.59
CA ASP A 221 6.52 9.05 12.16
C ASP A 221 5.32 8.24 12.63
N VAL A 222 5.47 6.92 12.62
CA VAL A 222 4.54 5.99 13.27
C VAL A 222 5.18 5.29 14.46
N THR A 223 4.37 4.90 15.44
CA THR A 223 4.77 3.98 16.51
C THR A 223 3.83 2.79 16.49
N ASN A 224 4.28 1.65 17.02
CA ASN A 224 3.36 0.53 17.25
C ASN A 224 2.20 1.01 18.13
N GLY A 225 0.97 0.68 17.74
CA GLY A 225 -0.20 0.93 18.56
C GLY A 225 -0.03 0.21 19.90
N GLY A 226 -0.49 0.83 21.00
CA GLY A 226 -0.61 0.13 22.26
C GLY A 226 -1.56 -1.04 22.08
N GLY A 227 -1.10 -2.27 22.31
CA GLY A 227 -1.98 -3.44 22.32
C GLY A 227 -3.10 -3.20 23.33
N GLY A 228 -4.33 -3.20 22.85
CA GLY A 228 -5.53 -3.24 23.70
C GLY A 228 -5.71 -4.60 24.33
#